data_AF-A0A9D7MIX0-F1
#
_entry.id   AF-A0A9D7MIX0-F1
#
_cell.length_a   1.000
_cell.length_b   1.000
_cell.length_c   1.000
_cell.angle_alpha   90.00
_cell.angle_beta   90.00
_cell.angle_gamma   90.00
#
_symmetry.space_group_name_H-M   'P 1'
#
loop_
_entity.id
_entity.type
_entity.pdbx_description
1 polymer ?
#
loop_
_entity_poly.entity_id
_entity_poly.type
_entity_poly.pdbx_seq_one_letter_code
_entity_poly.pdbx_strand_id
1 'polypeptide(L)' 'MKLIDEFPDIDKYGIFSGDINQDGTIDASDVSETDNDAYSSASGYVRTDVTGDDFVDAGDVSIVDNNAFNSVSVVTP' A
#
# COMPACT_ATOMS: atom_id res chain seq x y z
N MET A 1 10.06 -10.98 30.20
CA MET A 1 9.03 -10.21 29.49
C MET A 1 7.73 -10.42 30.24
N LYS A 2 7.18 -9.36 30.83
CA LYS A 2 5.95 -9.42 31.62
C LYS A 2 4.77 -9.51 30.65
N LEU A 3 3.86 -10.44 30.89
CA LEU A 3 2.60 -10.53 30.16
C LEU A 3 1.76 -9.28 30.46
N ILE A 4 1.41 -8.60 29.38
CA ILE A 4 0.36 -7.58 29.31
C ILE A 4 -0.43 -7.97 28.06
N ASP A 5 -1.67 -8.38 28.31
CA ASP A 5 -2.81 -8.28 27.40
C ASP A 5 -3.03 -9.44 26.42
N GLU A 6 -4.27 -9.93 26.42
CA GLU A 6 -4.72 -11.26 25.98
C GLU A 6 -4.98 -11.37 24.46
N PHE A 7 -3.96 -11.31 23.62
CA PHE A 7 -4.00 -12.03 22.34
C PHE A 7 -2.63 -12.67 22.09
N PRO A 8 -2.51 -14.01 22.15
CA PRO A 8 -1.25 -14.67 21.84
C PRO A 8 -0.88 -14.31 20.41
N ASP A 9 0.38 -13.96 20.21
CA ASP A 9 1.01 -13.61 18.94
C ASP A 9 0.59 -14.58 17.83
N ILE A 10 -0.52 -14.28 17.16
CA ILE A 10 -0.85 -14.89 15.88
C ILE A 10 0.05 -14.19 14.88
N ASP A 11 0.89 -14.95 14.20
CA ASP A 11 1.60 -14.45 13.04
C ASP A 11 0.55 -13.94 12.05
N LYS A 12 0.47 -12.62 11.90
CA LYS A 12 -0.40 -11.97 10.92
C LYS A 12 0.37 -11.89 9.62
N TYR A 13 -0.07 -12.67 8.65
CA TYR A 13 0.43 -12.58 7.28
C TYR A 13 -0.38 -11.54 6.52
N GLY A 14 0.32 -10.77 5.69
CA GLY A 14 -0.26 -9.80 4.78
C GLY A 14 0.60 -9.70 3.53
N ILE A 15 0.04 -9.08 2.49
CA ILE A 15 0.77 -8.73 1.27
C ILE A 15 0.84 -7.21 1.23
N PHE A 16 1.98 -6.66 0.83
CA PHE A 16 2.10 -5.24 0.60
C PHE A 16 1.34 -4.85 -0.68
N SER A 17 0.50 -3.83 -0.58
CA SER A 17 -0.14 -3.19 -1.73
C SER A 17 0.69 -1.99 -2.19
N GLY A 18 0.47 -1.51 -3.41
CA GLY A 18 1.10 -0.28 -3.91
C GLY A 18 2.17 -0.46 -5.00
N ASP A 19 2.39 -1.67 -5.53
CA ASP A 19 3.11 -1.85 -6.80
C ASP A 19 2.10 -1.65 -7.95
N ILE A 20 1.86 -0.38 -8.29
CA ILE A 20 0.81 0.09 -9.20
C ILE A 20 1.21 -0.18 -10.65
N ASN A 21 2.49 0.02 -10.96
CA ASN A 21 3.04 -0.16 -12.29
C ASN A 21 3.44 -1.64 -12.59
N GLN A 22 3.43 -2.50 -11.55
CA GLN A 22 3.75 -3.93 -11.59
C GLN A 22 5.19 -4.25 -12.01
N ASP A 23 6.15 -3.40 -11.65
CA ASP A 23 7.57 -3.60 -11.95
C ASP A 23 8.33 -4.41 -10.89
N GLY A 24 7.64 -4.77 -9.80
CA GLY A 24 8.19 -5.57 -8.70
C GLY A 24 8.85 -4.74 -7.61
N THR A 25 8.80 -3.42 -7.66
CA THR A 25 9.26 -2.51 -6.60
C THR A 25 8.16 -1.51 -6.31
N ILE A 26 7.96 -1.20 -5.03
CA ILE A 26 7.11 -0.05 -4.66
C ILE A 26 8.03 1.16 -4.52
N ASP A 27 7.90 2.13 -5.41
CA ASP A 27 8.76 3.31 -5.43
C ASP A 27 8.01 4.63 -5.73
N ALA A 28 8.79 5.70 -5.98
CA ALA A 28 8.25 7.04 -6.21
C ALA A 28 7.36 7.13 -7.47
N SER A 29 7.50 6.20 -8.43
CA SER A 29 6.63 6.15 -9.60
C SER A 29 5.22 5.70 -9.22
N ASP A 30 5.08 4.68 -8.37
CA ASP A 30 3.78 4.24 -7.84
C ASP A 30 3.11 5.31 -6.98
N VAL A 31 3.89 6.01 -6.16
CA VAL A 31 3.42 7.16 -5.37
C VAL A 31 2.90 8.24 -6.31
N SER A 32 3.63 8.55 -7.39
CA SER A 32 3.20 9.58 -8.35
C SER A 32 1.91 9.19 -9.07
N GLU A 33 1.72 7.91 -9.42
CA GLU A 33 0.48 7.46 -10.05
C GLU A 33 -0.71 7.61 -9.09
N THR A 34 -0.53 7.18 -7.84
CA THR A 34 -1.56 7.25 -6.80
C THR A 34 -1.90 8.71 -6.45
N ASP A 35 -0.89 9.58 -6.32
CA ASP A 35 -1.08 11.00 -6.02
C ASP A 35 -1.79 11.75 -7.16
N ASN A 36 -1.47 11.44 -8.42
CA ASN A 36 -2.16 12.01 -9.57
C ASN A 36 -3.65 11.61 -9.60
N ASP A 37 -3.96 10.35 -9.32
CA ASP A 37 -5.33 9.85 -9.29
C ASP A 37 -6.10 10.40 -8.09
N ALA A 38 -5.46 10.54 -6.93
CA ALA A 38 -6.02 11.22 -5.76
C ALA A 38 -6.34 12.70 -6.05
N TYR A 39 -5.41 13.42 -6.71
CA TYR A 39 -5.63 14.79 -7.15
C TYR A 39 -6.81 14.90 -8.12
N SER A 40 -6.99 13.91 -8.99
CA SER A 40 -8.12 13.84 -9.93
C SER A 40 -9.44 13.37 -9.30
N SER A 41 -9.42 12.94 -8.03
CA SER A 41 -10.55 12.31 -7.33
C SER A 41 -11.09 11.09 -8.09
N ALA A 42 -10.18 10.22 -8.56
CA ALA A 42 -10.55 8.96 -9.19
C ALA A 42 -11.35 8.09 -8.21
N SER A 43 -12.29 7.30 -8.74
CA SER A 43 -13.17 6.45 -7.95
C SER A 43 -13.62 5.21 -8.70
N GLY A 44 -14.12 4.23 -7.96
CA GLY A 44 -14.49 2.91 -8.45
C GLY A 44 -13.28 1.99 -8.59
N TYR A 45 -13.39 0.98 -9.47
CA TYR A 45 -12.35 -0.03 -9.65
C TYR A 45 -11.17 0.51 -10.48
N VAL A 46 -10.26 1.20 -9.80
CA VAL A 46 -8.99 1.70 -10.35
C VAL A 46 -7.82 1.13 -9.57
N ARG A 47 -6.68 0.94 -10.24
CA ARG A 47 -5.51 0.25 -9.64
C ARG A 47 -4.87 1.01 -8.47
N THR A 48 -5.10 2.32 -8.40
CA THR A 48 -4.58 3.26 -7.40
C THR A 48 -5.43 3.31 -6.13
N ASP A 49 -6.63 2.69 -6.13
CA ASP A 49 -7.42 2.44 -4.92
C ASP A 49 -6.87 1.19 -4.22
N VAL A 50 -5.84 1.39 -3.40
CA VAL A 50 -5.14 0.31 -2.67
C VAL A 50 -5.82 -0.03 -1.35
N THR A 51 -6.70 0.85 -0.85
CA THR A 51 -7.56 0.60 0.31
C THR A 51 -8.77 -0.25 -0.04
N GLY A 52 -9.22 -0.18 -1.30
CA GLY A 52 -10.41 -0.86 -1.82
C GLY A 52 -11.71 -0.24 -1.32
N ASP A 53 -11.73 1.08 -1.06
CA ASP A 53 -12.88 1.79 -0.50
C ASP A 53 -13.70 2.59 -1.54
N ASP A 54 -13.43 2.36 -2.83
CA ASP A 54 -14.01 3.00 -4.01
C ASP A 54 -13.52 4.44 -4.28
N PHE A 55 -12.59 5.00 -3.49
CA PHE A 55 -12.06 6.34 -3.69
C PHE A 55 -10.53 6.34 -3.64
N VAL A 56 -9.89 7.02 -4.58
CA VAL A 56 -8.45 7.28 -4.49
C VAL A 56 -8.24 8.58 -3.73
N ASP A 57 -7.64 8.50 -2.54
CA ASP A 57 -7.38 9.66 -1.71
C ASP A 57 -6.04 9.59 -0.92
N ALA A 58 -5.89 10.45 0.09
CA ALA A 58 -4.67 10.50 0.90
C ALA A 58 -4.39 9.19 1.67
N GLY A 59 -5.41 8.38 1.92
CA GLY A 59 -5.29 7.04 2.50
C GLY A 59 -4.45 6.13 1.60
N ASP A 60 -4.78 6.06 0.31
CA ASP A 60 -4.03 5.29 -0.68
C ASP A 60 -2.60 5.77 -0.82
N VAL A 61 -2.42 7.09 -1.00
CA VAL A 61 -1.09 7.72 -1.13
C VAL A 61 -0.22 7.38 0.09
N SER A 62 -0.79 7.44 1.29
CA SER A 62 -0.03 7.14 2.52
C SER A 62 0.43 5.68 2.61
N ILE A 63 -0.33 4.74 2.07
CA ILE A 63 0.06 3.31 2.05
C ILE A 63 1.22 3.12 1.08
N VAL A 64 1.10 3.65 -0.14
CA VAL A 64 2.13 3.52 -1.17
C VAL A 64 3.42 4.22 -0.75
N ASP A 65 3.34 5.44 -0.22
CA ASP A 65 4.50 6.22 0.25
C ASP A 65 5.24 5.53 1.40
N ASN A 66 4.50 4.99 2.39
CA ASN A 66 5.13 4.23 3.48
C ASN A 66 5.83 2.95 2.98
N ASN A 67 5.26 2.27 1.98
CA ASN A 67 5.88 1.07 1.42
C ASN A 67 7.10 1.41 0.56
N ALA A 68 7.05 2.51 -0.19
CA ALA A 68 8.20 3.04 -0.92
C ALA A 68 9.34 3.46 0.02
N PHE A 69 9.03 4.16 1.11
CA PHE A 69 9.99 4.53 2.14
C PHE A 69 10.69 3.30 2.76
N ASN A 70 9.94 2.21 2.94
CA ASN A 70 10.47 0.94 3.45
C ASN A 70 11.16 0.07 2.38
N SER A 71 11.26 0.53 1.12
CA SER A 71 11.88 -0.20 0.01
C SER A 71 11.27 -1.59 -0.22
N VAL A 72 9.95 -1.69 -0.14
CA VAL A 72 9.24 -2.95 -0.40
C VAL A 72 9.41 -3.36 -1.85
N SER A 73 9.79 -4.62 -2.07
CA SER A 73 9.97 -5.19 -3.41
C SER A 73 9.66 -6.68 -3.41
N VAL A 74 9.39 -7.22 -4.60
CA VAL A 74 9.12 -8.64 -4.81
C VAL A 74 10.44 -9.42 -4.75
N VAL A 75 10.43 -10.54 -4.03
CA VAL A 75 11.50 -11.54 -4.08
C VAL A 75 11.06 -12.68 -4.99
N THR A 76 11.59 -12.72 -6.21
CA THR A 76 11.33 -13.81 -7.16
C THR A 76 12.47 -14.84 -7.15
N PRO A 77 12.20 -16.13 -7.47
CA PRO A 77 13.21 -17.20 -7.52
C PRO A 77 14.36 -16.96 -8.48
#